data_AF-A1DA68-F1
#
_entry.id   AF-A1DA68-F1
#
_cell.length_a   1.000
_cell.length_b   1.000
_cell.length_c   1.000
_cell.angle_alpha   90.00
_cell.angle_beta   90.00
_cell.angle_gamma   90.00
#
_symmetry.space_group_name_H-M   'P 1'
#
loop_
_entity.id
_entity.type
_entity.pdbx_description
1 polymer ?
#
loop_
_entity_poly.entity_id
_entity_poly.type
_entity_poly.pdbx_seq_one_letter_code
_entity_poly.pdbx_strand_id
1 'polypeptide(L)'
;MDINQFISPADEEYTVDQQDEEDDDTIEPLPQISPADALESLYRLRLYEEQQVDADKALIKSFMQYERVILKRKIESLRQGDIRQFFG
;
A
#
# COMPACT_ATOMS: atom_id res chain seq x y z
N MET A 1 7.34 24.07 -47.07
CA MET A 1 7.30 24.96 -45.90
C MET A 1 5.96 25.67 -45.89
N ASP A 2 4.84 24.95 -45.86
CA ASP A 2 4.25 24.16 -44.76
C ASP A 2 3.42 25.04 -43.83
N ILE A 3 2.10 25.00 -44.04
CA ILE A 3 1.12 25.45 -43.06
C ILE A 3 0.08 24.33 -42.97
N ASN A 4 0.40 23.36 -42.13
CA ASN A 4 -0.51 22.46 -41.41
C ASN A 4 -1.90 22.23 -42.04
N GLN A 5 -1.97 21.09 -42.71
CA GLN A 5 -3.13 20.29 -43.06
C GLN A 5 -3.96 19.89 -41.81
N PHE A 6 -4.62 20.86 -41.17
CA PHE A 6 -5.61 20.56 -40.14
C PHE A 6 -6.95 20.15 -40.77
N ILE A 7 -7.23 18.85 -40.71
CA ILE A 7 -8.55 18.22 -40.48
C ILE A 7 -9.56 18.46 -41.62
N SER A 8 -9.70 17.54 -42.58
CA SER A 8 -10.59 16.35 -42.60
C SER A 8 -10.71 15.94 -44.08
N PRO A 9 -11.07 14.71 -44.51
CA PRO A 9 -12.16 13.89 -43.94
C PRO A 9 -11.98 12.36 -44.09
N ALA A 10 -13.01 11.61 -43.66
CA ALA A 10 -13.28 10.20 -43.95
C ALA A 10 -12.71 9.18 -42.96
N ASP A 11 -13.65 8.57 -42.21
CA ASP A 11 -13.83 7.13 -42.15
C ASP A 11 -12.55 6.29 -41.98
N GLU A 12 -11.93 6.40 -40.81
CA GLU A 12 -11.22 5.26 -40.24
C GLU A 12 -11.94 4.90 -38.94
N GLU A 13 -12.79 3.88 -39.02
CA GLU A 13 -13.20 3.09 -37.87
C GLU A 13 -11.92 2.72 -37.11
N TYR A 14 -11.62 3.45 -36.04
CA TYR A 14 -10.78 2.93 -34.99
C TYR A 14 -11.58 1.80 -34.36
N THR A 15 -11.41 0.60 -34.91
CA THR A 15 -11.56 -0.62 -34.13
C THR A 15 -10.66 -0.42 -32.92
N VAL A 16 -11.26 0.02 -31.81
CA VAL A 16 -10.70 -0.21 -30.49
C VAL A 16 -10.65 -1.72 -30.40
N ASP A 17 -9.52 -2.30 -30.82
CA ASP A 17 -9.13 -3.63 -30.40
C ASP A 17 -9.27 -3.58 -28.88
N GLN A 18 -10.36 -4.17 -28.40
CA GLN A 18 -10.48 -4.64 -27.05
C GLN A 18 -9.35 -5.66 -26.93
N GLN A 19 -8.15 -5.17 -26.64
CA GLN A 19 -7.10 -6.00 -26.09
C GLN A 19 -7.67 -6.46 -24.77
N ASP A 20 -8.14 -7.70 -24.80
CA ASP A 20 -8.60 -8.47 -23.66
C ASP A 20 -7.69 -8.14 -22.47
N GLU A 21 -8.31 -7.54 -21.46
CA GLU A 21 -7.79 -7.37 -20.12
C GLU A 21 -7.61 -8.79 -19.51
N GLU A 22 -6.56 -9.48 -19.89
CA GLU A 22 -6.06 -10.67 -19.19
C GLU A 22 -4.57 -10.50 -18.90
N ASP A 23 -4.22 -9.38 -18.25
CA ASP A 23 -3.07 -9.38 -17.36
C ASP A 23 -3.53 -10.06 -16.05
N ASP A 24 -3.75 -11.38 -16.12
CA ASP A 24 -3.87 -12.26 -14.96
C ASP A 24 -2.47 -12.46 -14.36
N ASP A 25 -1.81 -11.33 -14.05
CA ASP A 25 -0.77 -11.28 -13.06
C ASP A 25 -1.47 -11.68 -11.75
N THR A 26 -1.41 -12.97 -11.47
CA THR A 26 -1.88 -13.58 -10.23
C THR A 26 -1.00 -13.00 -9.13
N ILE A 27 -1.34 -11.81 -8.63
CA ILE A 27 -0.64 -11.16 -7.52
C ILE A 27 -0.81 -12.09 -6.34
N GLU A 28 0.24 -12.87 -6.05
CA GLU A 28 0.23 -13.75 -4.89
C GLU A 28 -0.03 -12.88 -3.65
N PRO A 29 -1.10 -13.17 -2.89
CA PRO A 29 -1.44 -12.35 -1.74
C PRO A 29 -0.31 -12.44 -0.72
N LEU A 30 0.16 -11.28 -0.26
CA LEU A 30 1.18 -11.22 0.77
C LEU A 30 0.73 -12.01 2.01
N PRO A 31 1.65 -12.70 2.69
CA PRO A 31 1.32 -13.42 3.91
C PRO A 31 0.75 -12.46 4.94
N GLN A 32 -0.44 -12.77 5.45
CA GLN A 32 -1.05 -11.98 6.51
C GLN A 32 -0.36 -12.29 7.83
N ILE A 33 0.08 -11.25 8.53
CA ILE A 33 0.69 -11.34 9.84
C ILE A 33 -0.20 -10.69 10.89
N SER A 34 -0.10 -11.14 12.14
CA SER A 34 -0.87 -10.53 13.22
C SER A 34 -0.35 -9.11 13.52
N PRO A 35 -1.18 -8.22 14.11
CA PRO A 35 -0.71 -6.91 14.56
C PRO A 35 0.46 -6.98 15.56
N ALA A 36 0.54 -8.06 16.34
CA ALA A 36 1.64 -8.28 17.29
C ALA A 36 2.95 -8.62 16.55
N ASP A 37 2.89 -9.54 15.58
CA ASP A 37 4.05 -9.95 14.79
C ASP A 37 4.56 -8.78 13.92
N ALA A 38 3.65 -7.98 13.37
CA ALA A 38 3.98 -6.78 12.62
C ALA A 38 4.72 -5.75 13.49
N LEU A 39 4.24 -5.53 14.73
CA LEU A 39 4.85 -4.60 15.66
C LEU A 39 6.24 -5.09 16.11
N GLU A 40 6.37 -6.38 16.41
CA GLU A 40 7.66 -6.98 16.77
C GLU A 40 8.66 -6.88 15.62
N SER A 41 8.22 -7.14 14.40
CA SER A 41 9.06 -7.01 13.19
C SER A 41 9.55 -5.58 13.00
N LEU A 42 8.69 -4.57 13.20
CA LEU A 42 9.08 -3.16 13.15
C LEU A 42 10.10 -2.81 14.22
N TYR A 43 9.95 -3.29 15.46
CA TYR A 43 10.94 -3.07 16.50
C TYR A 43 12.30 -3.67 16.17
N ARG A 44 12.32 -4.88 15.60
CA ARG A 44 13.56 -5.53 15.16
C ARG A 44 14.24 -4.74 14.04
N LEU A 45 13.49 -4.32 13.02
CA LEU A 45 14.00 -3.51 11.91
C LEU A 45 14.55 -2.16 12.38
N ARG A 46 13.82 -1.50 13.28
CA ARG A 46 14.27 -0.21 13.83
C ARG A 46 15.55 -0.36 14.64
N LEU A 47 15.62 -1.36 15.52
CA LEU A 47 16.83 -1.62 16.31
C LEU A 47 18.03 -1.97 15.42
N TYR A 48 17.81 -2.76 14.37
CA TYR A 48 18.84 -3.08 13.40
C TYR A 48 19.39 -1.82 12.70
N GLU A 49 18.50 -0.92 12.29
CA GLU A 49 18.88 0.34 11.63
C GLU A 49 19.59 1.30 12.59
N GLU A 50 19.10 1.43 13.83
CA GLU A 50 19.71 2.25 14.88
C GLU A 50 21.14 1.81 15.24
N GLN A 51 21.49 0.55 15.01
CA GLN A 51 22.83 0.01 15.24
C GLN A 51 23.80 0.22 14.08
N GLN A 52 23.33 0.69 12.92
CA GLN A 52 24.21 0.95 11.78
C GLN A 52 25.10 2.18 12.02
N VAL A 53 26.31 2.14 11.46
CA VAL A 53 27.27 3.27 11.54
C VAL A 53 26.74 4.50 10.80
N ASP A 54 26.00 4.27 9.70
CA ASP A 54 25.34 5.30 8.90
C ASP A 54 23.83 5.03 8.86
N ALA A 55 23.18 5.18 10.00
CA ALA A 55 21.76 4.88 10.16
C ALA A 55 20.86 5.84 9.35
N ASP A 56 19.93 5.28 8.60
CA ASP A 56 18.91 6.03 7.86
C ASP A 56 17.82 6.54 8.81
N LYS A 57 17.94 7.82 9.16
CA LYS A 57 16.98 8.53 10.03
C LYS A 57 15.58 8.64 9.42
N ALA A 58 15.47 8.70 8.09
CA ALA A 58 14.18 8.76 7.42
C ALA A 58 13.46 7.40 7.53
N LEU A 59 14.21 6.31 7.37
CA LEU A 59 13.71 4.96 7.52
C LEU A 59 13.26 4.70 8.98
N ILE A 60 14.08 5.04 9.97
CA ILE A 60 13.71 4.93 11.40
C ILE A 60 12.42 5.69 11.69
N LYS A 61 12.28 6.92 11.18
CA LYS A 61 11.07 7.74 11.35
C LYS A 61 9.84 7.06 10.73
N SER A 62 10.00 6.42 9.57
CA SER A 62 8.91 5.68 8.92
C SER A 62 8.46 4.49 9.77
N PHE A 63 9.38 3.72 10.37
CA PHE A 63 9.05 2.61 11.26
C PHE A 63 8.24 3.09 12.47
N MET A 64 8.66 4.17 13.12
CA MET A 64 7.92 4.76 14.24
C MET A 64 6.50 5.22 13.86
N GLN A 65 6.29 5.70 12.63
CA GLN A 65 4.97 6.07 12.14
C GLN A 65 4.08 4.82 11.98
N TYR A 66 4.60 3.75 11.39
CA TYR A 66 3.86 2.49 11.24
C TYR A 66 3.54 1.85 12.59
N GLU A 67 4.47 1.86 13.54
CA GLU A 67 4.22 1.40 14.92
C GLU A 67 3.01 2.14 15.53
N ARG A 68 2.97 3.47 15.40
CA ARG A 68 1.86 4.28 15.91
C ARG A 68 0.52 3.91 15.25
N VAL A 69 0.52 3.67 13.94
CA VAL A 69 -0.69 3.28 13.20
C VAL A 69 -1.20 1.92 13.69
N ILE A 70 -0.32 0.93 13.85
CA ILE A 70 -0.69 -0.41 14.31
C ILE A 70 -1.25 -0.35 15.74
N LEU A 71 -0.59 0.39 16.64
CA LEU A 71 -1.05 0.56 18.01
C LEU A 71 -2.41 1.26 18.09
N LYS A 72 -2.63 2.29 17.28
CA LYS A 72 -3.93 2.98 17.21
C LYS A 72 -5.04 2.03 16.77
N ARG A 73 -4.81 1.25 15.71
CA ARG A 73 -5.77 0.25 15.21
C ARG A 73 -6.08 -0.82 16.24
N LYS A 74 -5.07 -1.28 16.99
CA LYS A 74 -5.25 -2.25 18.08
C LYS A 74 -6.21 -1.70 19.16
N ILE A 75 -6.03 -0.45 19.58
CA ILE A 75 -6.91 0.20 20.56
C ILE A 75 -8.34 0.36 20.03
N GLU A 76 -8.49 0.79 18.78
CA GLU A 76 -9.80 0.93 18.14
C GLU A 76 -10.53 -0.41 18.03
N SER A 77 -9.83 -1.48 17.66
CA SER A 77 -10.38 -2.83 17.59
C SER A 77 -10.84 -3.34 18.96
N LEU A 78 -10.07 -3.06 20.02
CA LEU A 78 -10.47 -3.43 21.39
C LEU A 78 -11.75 -2.70 21.80
N ARG A 79 -11.81 -1.38 21.56
CA ARG A 79 -13.01 -0.57 21.84
C ARG A 79 -14.26 -1.08 21.10
N GLN A 80 -14.11 -1.46 19.83
CA GLN A 80 -15.23 -2.03 19.07
C GLN A 80 -15.65 -3.40 19.60
N GLY A 81 -14.70 -4.22 20.05
CA GLY A 81 -14.98 -5.49 20.72
C GLY A 81 -15.80 -5.29 21.99
N ASP A 82 -15.39 -4.36 22.85
CA ASP A 82 -16.09 -4.03 24.08
C ASP A 82 -17.54 -3.60 23.79
N ILE A 83 -17.75 -2.65 22.84
CA ILE A 83 -19.10 -2.20 22.45
C ILE A 83 -19.98 -3.38 21.99
N ARG A 84 -19.43 -4.29 21.17
CA ARG A 84 -20.19 -5.47 20.71
C ARG A 84 -20.57 -6.40 21.86
N GLN A 85 -19.71 -6.54 22.87
CA GLN A 85 -20.02 -7.34 24.07
C GLN A 85 -21.08 -6.69 24.97
N PHE A 86 -21.15 -5.36 25.02
CA PHE A 86 -22.16 -4.65 25.82
C PHE A 86 -23.57 -4.67 25.20
N PHE A 87 -23.69 -4.76 23.87
CA PHE A 87 -24.98 -4.70 23.15
C PHE A 87 -25.41 -6.01 22.49
N GLY A 88 -24.62 -7.08 22.56
CA GLY A 88 -24.94 -8.41 22.05
C GLY A 88 -25.53 -9.32 23.12
#